data_AF-A0A0P7Z8Y0-F1
#
_entry.id   AF-A0A0P7Z8Y0-F1
#
_cell.length_a   1.000
_cell.length_b   1.000
_cell.length_c   1.000
_cell.angle_alpha   90.00
_cell.angle_beta   90.00
_cell.angle_gamma   90.00
#
_symmetry.space_group_name_H-M   'P 1'
#
loop_
_entity.id
_entity.type
_entity.pdbx_description
1 polymer ?
#
loop_
_entity_poly.entity_id
_entity_poly.type
_entity_poly.pdbx_seq_one_letter_code
_entity_poly.pdbx_strand_id
1 'polypeptide(L)'
;MGKLEKLVARFLALPPEVRFSDVTTLLEQFGYIEVRSRGSHHTFENADGDIIVVPNKKGAKVKRTYVKAIVKQLNLEEWQNDTK
;
A
#
# COMPACT_ATOMS: atom_id res chain seq x y z
N MET A 1 -10.66 -12.74 9.59
CA MET A 1 -10.75 -11.42 8.94
C MET A 1 -10.84 -10.28 9.96
N GLY A 2 -9.73 -10.06 10.65
CA GLY A 2 -9.40 -8.81 11.31
C GLY A 2 -9.26 -7.64 10.31
N LYS A 3 -8.95 -6.46 10.83
CA LYS A 3 -8.92 -5.23 10.04
C LYS A 3 -7.87 -5.27 8.92
N LEU A 4 -6.69 -5.83 9.21
CA LEU A 4 -5.60 -5.97 8.23
C LEU A 4 -5.97 -6.95 7.11
N GLU A 5 -6.52 -8.13 7.42
CA GLU A 5 -6.97 -9.10 6.42
C GLU A 5 -8.00 -8.49 5.44
N LYS A 6 -8.95 -7.70 5.95
CA LYS A 6 -9.94 -6.99 5.13
C LYS A 6 -9.30 -5.93 4.23
N LEU A 7 -8.28 -5.23 4.72
CA LEU A 7 -7.52 -4.25 3.95
C LEU A 7 -6.73 -4.94 2.83
N VAL A 8 -6.03 -6.03 3.13
CA VAL A 8 -5.30 -6.83 2.14
C VAL A 8 -6.25 -7.37 1.06
N ALA A 9 -7.40 -7.93 1.45
CA ALA A 9 -8.40 -8.41 0.50
C ALA A 9 -8.90 -7.29 -0.44
N ARG A 10 -9.06 -6.06 0.06
CA ARG A 10 -9.41 -4.89 -0.78
C ARG A 10 -8.32 -4.59 -1.82
N PHE A 11 -7.05 -4.68 -1.45
CA PHE A 11 -5.94 -4.44 -2.39
C PHE A 11 -5.84 -5.55 -3.44
N LEU A 12 -6.02 -6.81 -3.04
CA LEU A 12 -6.04 -7.96 -3.95
C LEU A 12 -7.22 -7.96 -4.92
N ALA A 13 -8.34 -7.32 -4.57
CA ALA A 13 -9.45 -7.08 -5.50
C ALA A 13 -9.11 -6.09 -6.63
N LEU A 14 -7.94 -5.44 -6.57
CA LEU A 14 -7.42 -4.51 -7.57
C LEU A 14 -8.46 -3.45 -8.01
N PRO A 15 -9.06 -2.66 -7.09
CA PRO A 15 -9.99 -1.60 -7.45
C PRO A 15 -9.32 -0.57 -8.38
N PRO A 16 -10.10 0.22 -9.15
CA PRO A 16 -9.55 1.25 -10.03
C PRO A 16 -8.74 2.32 -9.27
N GLU A 17 -9.11 2.55 -8.02
CA GLU A 17 -8.46 3.48 -7.10
C GLU A 17 -8.72 3.08 -5.64
N VAL A 18 -7.80 3.45 -4.74
CA VAL A 18 -7.93 3.30 -3.29
C VAL A 18 -7.63 4.62 -2.60
N ARG A 19 -8.04 4.78 -1.33
CA ARG A 19 -7.68 5.98 -0.56
C ARG A 19 -6.20 5.96 -0.23
N PHE A 20 -5.56 7.12 -0.26
CA PHE A 20 -4.16 7.27 0.14
C PHE A 20 -3.95 6.77 1.59
N SER A 21 -4.88 7.09 2.50
CA SER A 21 -4.82 6.59 3.89
C SER A 21 -4.88 5.06 4.01
N ASP A 22 -5.61 4.37 3.12
CA ASP A 22 -5.62 2.90 3.09
C ASP A 22 -4.24 2.37 2.67
N VAL A 23 -3.57 3.05 1.73
CA VAL A 23 -2.20 2.72 1.30
C VAL A 23 -1.20 2.95 2.42
N THR A 24 -1.24 4.11 3.07
CA THR A 24 -0.39 4.42 4.21
C THR A 24 -0.55 3.38 5.31
N THR A 25 -1.80 3.09 5.71
CA THR A 25 -2.09 2.08 6.73
C THR A 25 -1.52 0.72 6.33
N LEU A 26 -1.72 0.30 5.08
CA LEU A 26 -1.17 -0.98 4.60
C LEU A 26 0.35 -1.00 4.69
N LEU A 27 1.02 0.04 4.17
CA LEU A 27 2.48 0.14 4.18
C LEU A 27 3.06 0.12 5.61
N GLU A 28 2.45 0.86 6.54
CA GLU A 28 2.84 0.87 7.95
C GLU A 28 2.71 -0.51 8.62
N GLN A 29 1.65 -1.25 8.31
CA GLN A 29 1.46 -2.62 8.82
C GLN A 29 2.49 -3.61 8.28
N PHE A 30 3.11 -3.32 7.13
CA PHE A 30 4.19 -4.10 6.54
C PHE A 30 5.58 -3.50 6.84
N GLY A 31 5.68 -2.57 7.81
CA GLY A 31 6.96 -2.07 8.30
C GLY A 31 7.58 -0.93 7.49
N TYR A 32 6.82 -0.31 6.59
CA TYR A 32 7.25 0.90 5.88
C TYR A 32 6.87 2.15 6.66
N ILE A 33 7.74 3.16 6.64
CA ILE A 33 7.49 4.48 7.22
C ILE A 33 7.59 5.56 6.15
N GLU A 34 6.81 6.62 6.26
CA GLU A 34 6.93 7.78 5.36
C GLU A 34 8.20 8.58 5.71
N VAL A 35 9.18 8.59 4.81
CA VAL A 35 10.47 9.30 5.01
C VAL A 35 10.52 10.65 4.31
N ARG A 36 9.69 10.84 3.28
CA ARG A 36 9.68 12.09 2.51
C ARG A 36 8.35 12.33 1.81
N SER A 37 7.90 13.58 1.86
CA SER A 37 6.74 14.06 1.11
C SER A 37 7.08 15.30 0.30
N ARG A 38 7.02 15.19 -1.03
CA ARG A 38 7.28 16.30 -1.96
C ARG A 38 6.12 16.47 -2.93
N GLY A 39 5.30 17.50 -2.69
CA GLY A 39 4.10 17.75 -3.47
C GLY A 39 3.14 16.57 -3.35
N SER A 40 2.72 16.00 -4.47
CA SER A 40 1.85 14.82 -4.44
C SER A 40 2.60 13.50 -4.24
N HIS A 41 3.93 13.43 -4.28
CA HIS A 41 4.64 12.15 -4.13
C HIS A 41 5.10 11.96 -2.69
N HIS A 42 4.67 10.84 -2.10
CA HIS A 42 5.06 10.38 -0.77
C HIS A 42 5.99 9.17 -0.95
N THR A 43 7.10 9.17 -0.22
CA THR A 43 8.13 8.12 -0.27
C THR A 43 8.10 7.37 1.04
N PHE A 44 7.95 6.05 0.95
CA PHE A 44 7.94 5.13 2.06
C PHE A 44 9.18 4.25 1.99
N GLU A 45 9.81 4.01 3.14
CA GLU A 45 11.01 3.18 3.27
C GLU A 45 10.82 2.17 4.41
N ASN A 46 11.28 0.93 4.23
CA ASN A 46 11.30 -0.07 5.30
C ASN A 46 12.71 -0.26 5.89
N ALA A 47 12.84 -1.11 6.91
CA ALA A 47 14.11 -1.37 7.58
C ALA A 47 15.18 -2.02 6.69
N ASP A 48 14.77 -2.70 5.61
CA ASP A 48 15.66 -3.30 4.61
C ASP A 48 16.14 -2.27 3.56
N GLY A 49 15.67 -1.03 3.63
CA GLY A 49 15.96 0.02 2.65
C GLY A 49 15.15 -0.09 1.36
N ASP A 50 14.08 -0.89 1.32
CA ASP A 50 13.15 -0.93 0.21
C ASP A 50 12.28 0.33 0.17
N ILE A 51 12.10 0.90 -1.03
CA ILE A 51 11.46 2.20 -1.22
C ILE A 51 10.23 2.08 -2.11
N ILE A 52 9.10 2.59 -1.63
CA ILE A 52 7.85 2.71 -2.38
C ILE A 52 7.44 4.17 -2.50
N VAL A 53 7.24 4.65 -3.73
CA VAL A 53 6.74 6.01 -3.99
C VAL A 53 5.27 5.97 -4.38
N VAL A 54 4.43 6.65 -3.60
CA VAL A 54 2.97 6.68 -3.78
C VAL A 54 2.51 8.11 -4.03
N PRO A 55 1.80 8.38 -5.14
CA PRO A 55 1.25 9.70 -5.40
C PRO A 55 -0.09 9.90 -4.68
N ASN A 56 -0.16 10.91 -3.82
CA ASN A 56 -1.35 11.53 -3.27
C ASN A 56 -1.87 12.66 -4.20
N LYS A 57 -2.63 12.28 -5.24
CA LYS A 57 -3.26 13.25 -6.17
C LYS A 57 -4.59 13.78 -5.61
N LYS A 58 -5.12 14.84 -6.25
CA LYS A 58 -6.43 15.47 -5.92
C LYS A 58 -7.48 14.40 -5.58
N GLY A 59 -8.09 14.53 -4.40
CA GLY A 59 -9.08 13.59 -3.87
C GLY A 59 -8.52 12.52 -2.93
N ALA A 60 -7.22 12.54 -2.61
CA ALA A 60 -6.55 11.58 -1.74
C ALA A 60 -6.72 10.12 -2.21
N LYS A 61 -6.57 9.90 -3.52
CA LYS A 61 -6.73 8.59 -4.15
C LYS A 61 -5.49 8.16 -4.92
N VAL A 62 -5.22 6.86 -4.87
CA VAL A 62 -4.09 6.18 -5.50
C VAL A 62 -4.63 5.26 -6.59
N LYS A 63 -4.13 5.41 -7.82
CA LYS A 63 -4.61 4.66 -8.98
C LYS A 63 -4.22 3.18 -8.92
N ARG A 64 -5.02 2.31 -9.54
CA ARG A 64 -4.80 0.87 -9.68
C ARG A 64 -3.38 0.47 -10.07
N THR A 65 -2.69 1.24 -10.91
CA THR A 65 -1.32 0.91 -11.31
C THR A 65 -0.35 0.87 -10.13
N TYR A 66 -0.53 1.75 -9.14
CA TYR A 66 0.25 1.76 -7.91
C TYR A 66 -0.22 0.67 -6.96
N VAL A 67 -1.53 0.41 -6.91
CA VAL A 67 -2.09 -0.71 -6.13
C VAL A 67 -1.47 -2.04 -6.58
N LYS A 68 -1.39 -2.28 -7.90
CA LYS A 68 -0.73 -3.47 -8.46
C LYS A 68 0.75 -3.56 -8.07
N ALA A 69 1.47 -2.43 -8.12
CA ALA A 69 2.86 -2.38 -7.71
C ALA A 69 3.02 -2.74 -6.22
N ILE A 70 2.18 -2.17 -5.34
CA ILE A 70 2.17 -2.44 -3.90
C ILE A 70 1.83 -3.91 -3.62
N VAL A 71 0.79 -4.45 -4.27
CA VAL A 71 0.40 -5.88 -4.12
C VAL A 71 1.58 -6.79 -4.42
N LYS A 72 2.30 -6.53 -5.52
CA LYS A 72 3.47 -7.31 -5.92
C LYS A 72 4.63 -7.13 -4.94
N GLN A 73 4.93 -5.88 -4.55
CA GLN A 73 6.05 -5.56 -3.68
C GLN A 73 5.93 -6.18 -2.29
N LEU A 74 4.71 -6.17 -1.74
CA LEU A 74 4.42 -6.75 -0.43
C LEU A 74 4.06 -8.24 -0.49
N ASN A 75 4.05 -8.83 -1.69
CA ASN A 75 3.66 -10.22 -1.92
C ASN A 75 2.33 -10.61 -1.24
N LEU A 76 1.31 -9.76 -1.39
CA LEU A 76 0.06 -9.85 -0.61
C LEU A 76 -0.74 -11.14 -0.86
N GLU A 77 -0.59 -11.74 -2.04
CA GLU A 77 -1.23 -13.02 -2.39
C GLU A 77 -0.72 -14.14 -1.48
N GLU A 78 0.61 -14.25 -1.33
CA GLU A 78 1.24 -15.23 -0.45
C GLU A 78 0.92 -14.95 1.02
N TRP A 79 0.99 -13.68 1.44
CA TRP A 79 0.64 -13.29 2.81
C TRP A 79 -0.80 -13.68 3.18
N GLN A 80 -1.76 -13.48 2.26
CA GLN A 80 -3.16 -13.86 2.48
C GLN A 80 -3.35 -15.38 2.56
N ASN A 81 -2.56 -16.16 1.82
CA ASN A 81 -2.63 -17.62 1.87
C ASN A 81 -2.05 -18.18 3.17
N ASP A 82 -0.97 -17.61 3.69
CA ASP A 82 -0.35 -18.03 4.97
C ASP A 82 -1.21 -17.70 6.19
N THR A 83 -1.98 -16.60 6.13
CA THR A 83 -2.86 -16.15 7.22
C THR A 83 -4.22 -16.90 7.26
N LYS A 84 -4.45 -17.83 6.33
CA LYS A 84 -5.77 -18.45 6.10
C LYS A 84 -6.01 -19.75 6.84
#